data_AF-A0A1F4LGY1-F1
#
_entry.id   AF-A0A1F4LGY1-F1
#
_cell.length_a   1.000
_cell.length_b   1.000
_cell.length_c   1.000
_cell.angle_alpha   90.00
_cell.angle_beta   90.00
_cell.angle_gamma   90.00
#
_symmetry.space_group_name_H-M   'P 1'
#
loop_
_entity.id
_entity.type
_entity.pdbx_description
1 polymer ?
#
loop_
_entity_poly.entity_id
_entity_poly.type
_entity_poly.pdbx_seq_one_letter_code
_entity_poly.pdbx_strand_id
1 'polypeptide(L)'
;MVILAISTAGLQDALRLAEGRDANVWCGADAISEAEYAALKNSRLSRFIYPLQGQEPDVLAGAIDTVEEHHPGETLWIEKNAPEL
;
A
#
# COMPACT_ATOMS: atom_id res chain seq x y z
N MET A 1 5.16 8.02 8.98
CA MET A 1 4.90 8.23 7.54
C MET A 1 4.19 7.02 6.99
N VAL A 2 3.47 7.16 5.88
CA VAL A 2 2.78 6.03 5.23
C VAL A 2 3.32 5.80 3.82
N ILE A 3 3.47 4.54 3.43
CA ILE A 3 3.86 4.13 2.08
C ILE A 3 2.72 3.30 1.49
N LEU A 4 2.15 3.75 0.37
CA LEU A 4 1.13 3.04 -0.39
C LEU A 4 1.76 2.36 -1.61
N ALA A 5 1.81 1.02 -1.56
CA ALA A 5 2.21 0.18 -2.67
C ALA A 5 1.00 -0.25 -3.51
N ILE A 6 1.14 -0.18 -4.82
CA ILE A 6 0.12 -0.49 -5.81
C ILE A 6 0.37 -1.88 -6.41
N SER A 7 1.62 -2.28 -6.60
CA SER A 7 2.00 -3.57 -7.19
C SER A 7 2.64 -4.53 -6.19
N THR A 8 2.76 -5.82 -6.55
CA THR A 8 3.54 -6.79 -5.76
C THR A 8 5.01 -6.37 -5.59
N ALA A 9 5.63 -5.85 -6.65
CA ALA A 9 7.02 -5.38 -6.58
C ALA A 9 7.13 -4.14 -5.68
N GLY A 10 6.21 -3.19 -5.82
CA GLY A 10 6.14 -2.01 -4.97
C GLY A 10 5.91 -2.35 -3.50
N LEU A 11 5.15 -3.39 -3.18
CA LEU A 11 4.98 -3.85 -1.81
C LEU A 11 6.31 -4.39 -1.23
N GLN A 12 7.06 -5.17 -2.00
CA GLN A 12 8.38 -5.64 -1.56
C GLN A 12 9.33 -4.47 -1.30
N ASP A 13 9.31 -3.44 -2.14
CA ASP A 13 10.10 -2.22 -1.95
C ASP A 13 9.66 -1.44 -0.72
N ALA A 14 8.35 -1.24 -0.55
CA ALA A 14 7.78 -0.53 0.59
C ALA A 14 8.12 -1.22 1.92
N LEU A 15 8.05 -2.56 1.98
CA LEU A 15 8.42 -3.33 3.17
C LEU A 15 9.91 -3.17 3.50
N ARG A 16 10.80 -3.22 2.49
CA ARG A 16 12.24 -2.97 2.69
C ARG A 16 12.53 -1.54 3.15
N LEU A 17 11.82 -0.56 2.61
CA LEU A 17 11.96 0.85 3.02
C LEU A 17 11.47 1.09 4.45
N ALA A 18 10.40 0.40 4.85
CA ALA A 18 9.83 0.49 6.20
C ALA A 18 10.64 -0.26 7.26
N GLU A 19 11.52 -1.18 6.86
CA GLU A 19 12.34 -1.96 7.80
C GLU A 19 13.22 -1.05 8.67
N GLY A 20 13.11 -1.21 10.00
CA GLY A 20 13.81 -0.38 10.97
C GLY A 20 13.29 1.07 11.07
N ARG A 21 12.19 1.41 10.39
CA ARG A 21 11.55 2.72 10.44
C ARG A 21 10.16 2.64 11.08
N ASP A 22 9.72 3.76 11.65
CA ASP A 22 8.34 3.92 12.12
C ASP A 22 7.42 4.33 10.96
N ALA A 23 7.27 3.43 9.98
CA ALA A 23 6.46 3.64 8.78
C ALA A 23 5.34 2.59 8.67
N ASN A 24 4.14 3.04 8.32
CA ASN A 24 3.02 2.15 7.98
C ASN A 24 3.05 1.86 6.47
N VAL A 25 2.78 0.62 6.09
CA VAL A 25 2.70 0.18 4.69
C VAL A 25 1.26 -0.20 4.39
N TRP A 26 0.72 0.33 3.29
CA TRP A 26 -0.58 -0.04 2.77
C TRP A 26 -0.41 -0.63 1.37
N CYS A 27 -1.24 -1.62 1.02
CA CYS A 27 -1.18 -2.23 -0.30
C CYS A 27 -2.54 -2.68 -0.83
N GLY A 28 -2.64 -2.83 -2.15
CA GLY A 28 -3.81 -3.40 -2.83
C GLY A 28 -3.99 -4.89 -2.59
N ALA A 29 -5.20 -5.38 -2.85
CA ALA A 29 -5.54 -6.79 -2.70
C ALA A 29 -4.77 -7.74 -3.63
N ASP A 30 -4.26 -7.19 -4.72
CA ASP A 30 -3.49 -7.80 -5.80
C ASP A 30 -1.98 -7.77 -5.55
N ALA A 31 -1.50 -6.94 -4.62
CA ALA A 31 -0.08 -6.87 -4.27
C ALA A 31 0.39 -8.10 -3.46
N ILE A 32 -0.51 -8.70 -2.67
CA ILE A 32 -0.26 -9.88 -1.83
C ILE A 32 -1.56 -10.65 -1.58
N SER A 33 -1.49 -11.99 -1.56
CA SER A 33 -2.67 -12.81 -1.24
C SER A 33 -3.09 -12.65 0.23
N GLU A 34 -4.36 -12.95 0.53
CA GLU A 34 -4.88 -12.94 1.90
C GLU A 34 -4.11 -13.92 2.81
N ALA A 35 -3.76 -15.09 2.28
CA ALA A 35 -3.02 -16.11 3.01
C ALA A 35 -1.59 -15.65 3.37
N GLU A 36 -0.88 -15.03 2.43
CA GLU A 36 0.46 -14.49 2.67
C GLU A 36 0.42 -13.28 3.61
N TYR A 37 -0.57 -12.38 3.45
CA TYR A 37 -0.80 -11.26 4.36
C TYR A 37 -1.01 -11.74 5.80
N ALA A 38 -1.89 -12.74 6.01
CA ALA A 38 -2.12 -13.33 7.32
C ALA A 38 -0.86 -14.00 7.91
N ALA A 39 -0.01 -14.57 7.06
CA ALA A 39 1.23 -15.23 7.48
C ALA A 39 2.32 -14.24 7.94
N LEU A 40 2.39 -13.04 7.34
CA LEU A 40 3.41 -12.03 7.65
C LEU A 40 3.30 -11.49 9.09
N LYS A 41 2.11 -11.51 9.69
CA LYS A 41 1.84 -10.99 11.05
C LYS A 41 2.47 -9.61 11.34
N ASN A 42 2.57 -8.77 10.31
CA ASN A 42 3.16 -7.46 10.40
C ASN A 42 2.08 -6.44 10.80
N SER A 43 2.14 -5.92 12.03
CA SER A 43 1.16 -4.98 12.57
C SER A 43 1.15 -3.60 11.87
N ARG A 44 2.15 -3.32 11.04
CA ARG A 44 2.27 -2.07 10.28
C ARG A 44 1.96 -2.23 8.80
N LEU A 45 1.57 -3.43 8.37
CA LEU A 45 1.08 -3.69 7.03
C LEU A 45 -0.45 -3.72 7.06
N SER A 46 -1.07 -2.88 6.26
CA SER A 46 -2.51 -2.91 5.98
C SER A 46 -2.73 -3.29 4.52
N ARG A 47 -3.82 -4.01 4.24
CA ARG A 47 -4.17 -4.49 2.90
C ARG A 47 -5.61 -4.14 2.58
N PHE A 48 -5.83 -3.40 1.50
CA PHE A 48 -7.17 -3.15 0.97
C PHE A 48 -7.81 -4.45 0.49
N ILE A 49 -9.15 -4.54 0.53
CA ILE A 49 -9.89 -5.71 0.04
C ILE A 49 -10.13 -5.69 -1.48
N TYR A 50 -9.71 -4.63 -2.17
CA TYR A 50 -9.82 -4.43 -3.61
C TYR A 50 -8.44 -4.19 -4.24
N PRO A 51 -8.26 -4.50 -5.54
CA PRO A 51 -6.98 -4.29 -6.22
C PRO A 51 -6.67 -2.80 -6.38
N LEU A 52 -5.40 -2.44 -6.51
CA LEU A 52 -4.97 -1.08 -6.87
C LEU A 52 -4.24 -1.02 -8.20
N GLN A 53 -3.61 -2.12 -8.64
CA GLN A 53 -2.86 -2.13 -9.89
C GLN A 53 -3.79 -2.00 -11.08
N GLY A 54 -3.44 -1.07 -11.97
CA GLY A 54 -4.19 -0.79 -13.20
C GLY A 54 -5.61 -0.24 -12.99
N GLN A 55 -5.95 0.16 -11.76
CA GLN A 55 -7.24 0.78 -11.48
C GLN A 55 -7.30 2.22 -11.95
N GLU A 56 -8.53 2.70 -12.16
CA GLU A 56 -8.81 4.08 -12.52
C GLU A 56 -8.36 5.06 -11.41
N PRO A 57 -8.03 6.32 -11.76
CA PRO A 57 -7.58 7.33 -10.80
C PRO A 57 -8.50 7.53 -9.60
N ASP A 58 -9.82 7.42 -9.79
CA ASP A 58 -10.81 7.59 -8.73
C ASP A 58 -10.72 6.50 -7.64
N VAL A 59 -10.34 5.27 -8.02
CA VAL A 59 -10.12 4.17 -7.06
C VAL A 59 -8.89 4.46 -6.21
N LEU A 60 -7.83 4.96 -6.85
CA LEU A 60 -6.61 5.35 -6.14
C LEU A 60 -6.87 6.54 -5.21
N ALA A 61 -7.67 7.53 -5.65
CA ALA A 61 -8.09 8.66 -4.82
C ALA A 61 -8.84 8.18 -3.56
N GLY A 62 -9.81 7.27 -3.70
CA GLY A 62 -10.52 6.71 -2.54
C GLY A 62 -9.61 5.92 -1.59
N ALA A 63 -8.61 5.21 -2.11
CA ALA A 63 -7.60 4.55 -1.28
C ALA A 63 -6.73 5.56 -0.51
N ILE A 64 -6.34 6.67 -1.15
CA ILE A 64 -5.61 7.77 -0.51
C ILE A 64 -6.44 8.39 0.62
N ASP A 65 -7.72 8.69 0.36
CA ASP A 65 -8.62 9.24 1.38
C ASP A 65 -8.75 8.30 2.58
N THR A 66 -8.89 7.00 2.33
CA THR A 66 -8.94 5.99 3.40
C THR A 66 -7.67 5.97 4.24
N VAL A 67 -6.49 6.10 3.60
CA VAL A 67 -5.22 6.17 4.32
C VAL A 67 -5.14 7.42 5.19
N GLU A 68 -5.56 8.58 4.67
CA GLU A 68 -5.59 9.85 5.42
C GLU A 68 -6.53 9.78 6.63
N GLU A 69 -7.69 9.11 6.51
CA GLU A 69 -8.60 8.88 7.64
C GLU A 69 -7.94 8.07 8.78
N HIS A 70 -7.08 7.11 8.45
CA HIS A 70 -6.39 6.26 9.44
C HIS A 70 -5.10 6.89 9.98
N HIS A 71 -4.45 7.74 9.18
CA HIS A 71 -3.16 8.35 9.50
C HIS A 71 -3.16 9.87 9.26
N PRO A 72 -4.05 10.63 9.96
CA PRO A 72 -4.27 12.03 9.66
C PRO A 72 -3.01 12.88 9.85
N GLY A 73 -2.68 13.67 8.83
CA GLY A 73 -1.51 14.56 8.83
C GLY A 73 -0.16 13.86 8.62
N GLU A 74 -0.14 12.55 8.36
CA GLU A 74 1.09 11.86 7.97
C GLU A 74 1.42 12.08 6.49
N THR A 75 2.71 12.17 6.16
CA THR A 75 3.15 12.17 4.77
C THR A 75 2.88 10.80 4.13
N LEU A 76 2.10 10.80 3.05
CA LEU A 76 1.84 9.64 2.21
C LEU A 76 2.78 9.62 0.99
N TRP A 77 3.54 8.53 0.87
CA TRP A 77 4.32 8.20 -0.31
C TRP A 77 3.59 7.15 -1.13
N ILE A 78 3.40 7.39 -2.43
CA ILE A 78 2.64 6.49 -3.29
C ILE A 78 3.59 5.95 -4.36
N GLU A 79 3.56 4.63 -4.58
CA GLU A 79 4.24 4.01 -5.71
C GLU A 79 3.79 4.67 -7.01
N LYS A 80 4.75 5.05 -7.85
CA LYS A 80 4.42 5.53 -9.20
C LYS A 80 3.98 4.34 -10.05
N ASN A 81 2.67 4.13 -10.18
CA ASN A 81 2.12 3.17 -11.13
C ASN A 81 2.03 3.82 -12.53
N ALA A 82 3.15 3.83 -13.26
CA ALA A 82 3.10 4.19 -14.67
C ALA A 82 2.48 3.03 -15.45
N PRO A 83 1.56 3.27 -16.41
CA PRO A 83 1.14 2.22 -17.32
C PRO A 83 2.38 1.65 -18.02
N GLU A 84 2.47 0.32 -18.14
CA GLU A 84 3.48 -0.31 -18.99
C GLU A 84 3.33 0.28 -20.41
N LEU A 85 4.41 0.88 -20.92
CA LEU A 85 4.50 1.44 -22.27
C LEU A 85 4.61 0.33 -23.32
#